data_AF-A0AAD5X4H9-F1
#
_entry.id   AF-A0AAD5X4H9-F1
#
_cell.length_a   1.000
_cell.length_b   1.000
_cell.length_c   1.000
_cell.angle_alpha   90.00
_cell.angle_beta   90.00
_cell.angle_gamma   90.00
#
_symmetry.space_group_name_H-M   'P 1'
#
loop_
_entity.id
_entity.type
_entity.pdbx_description
1 polymer ?
#
loop_
_entity_poly.entity_id
_entity_poly.type
_entity_poly.pdbx_seq_one_letter_code
_entity_poly.pdbx_strand_id
1 'polypeptide(L)'
;MANVTDPSGNWVGNDTIFVQTGDIVDRGPDTIELYKMMHRLQFQASWTGGAVVPLLGNHEVMNMMEDYRYVTEDDVKSFGGLEERKQAWSREGTYLRTLNITALVNGTLFLHGGLHPKWALPSVETLNLEARNHLLTKTPAELWNVPLFGGDGPLWYRGYAMDGEDTVCSVLDKVLSILKANRMVIGHTPQRDGRILSRCKGRVFVIDVGISRVYGGNAAALEIVGDRVKALYPSGKVVQLA
;
A
#
# COMPACT_ATOMS: atom_id res chain seq x y z
N MET A 1 18.84 -3.02 3.93
CA MET A 1 18.40 -1.61 3.83
C MET A 1 17.65 -1.20 5.09
N ALA A 2 16.43 -1.69 5.34
CA ALA A 2 15.66 -1.36 6.55
C ALA A 2 15.93 -2.28 7.75
N ASN A 3 16.72 -3.35 7.57
CA ASN A 3 17.12 -4.30 8.61
C ASN A 3 15.95 -4.94 9.40
N VAL A 4 14.79 -5.08 8.76
CA VAL A 4 13.62 -5.79 9.33
C VAL A 4 13.63 -7.29 9.04
N THR A 5 14.48 -7.75 8.13
CA THR A 5 14.69 -9.17 7.82
C THR A 5 16.17 -9.55 7.80
N ASP A 6 16.47 -10.80 8.14
CA ASP A 6 17.77 -11.41 7.94
C ASP A 6 18.02 -11.73 6.44
N PRO A 7 19.23 -12.19 6.05
CA PRO A 7 19.52 -12.59 4.67
C PRO A 7 18.70 -13.78 4.15
N SER A 8 18.08 -14.58 5.03
CA SER A 8 17.18 -15.68 4.69
C SER A 8 15.72 -15.23 4.55
N GLY A 9 15.44 -13.94 4.78
CA GLY A 9 14.10 -13.36 4.70
C GLY A 9 13.22 -13.67 5.90
N ASN A 10 13.81 -14.00 7.07
CA ASN A 10 13.08 -14.11 8.32
C ASN A 10 13.03 -12.77 9.05
N TRP A 11 11.95 -12.54 9.78
CA TRP A 11 11.78 -11.35 10.60
C TRP A 11 12.85 -11.23 11.68
N VAL A 12 13.50 -10.06 11.74
CA VAL A 12 14.41 -9.64 12.81
C VAL A 12 14.14 -8.20 13.27
N GLY A 13 12.95 -7.67 12.90
CA GLY A 13 12.55 -6.30 13.19
C GLY A 13 12.12 -6.04 14.64
N ASN A 14 12.20 -7.02 15.55
CA ASN A 14 11.73 -6.92 16.94
C ASN A 14 10.29 -6.38 17.02
N ASP A 15 10.09 -5.25 17.69
CA ASP A 15 8.82 -4.54 17.89
C ASP A 15 8.46 -3.57 16.75
N THR A 16 9.22 -3.58 15.64
CA THR A 16 8.95 -2.75 14.48
C THR A 16 7.60 -3.09 13.84
N ILE A 17 6.89 -2.05 13.39
CA ILE A 17 5.70 -2.20 12.53
C ILE A 17 6.11 -1.90 11.09
N PHE A 18 6.07 -2.90 10.22
CA PHE A 18 6.30 -2.76 8.80
C PHE A 18 4.96 -2.64 8.06
N VAL A 19 4.73 -1.49 7.41
CA VAL A 19 3.52 -1.26 6.60
C VAL A 19 3.88 -1.34 5.12
N GLN A 20 3.18 -2.21 4.39
CA GLN A 20 3.28 -2.33 2.93
C GLN A 20 2.02 -1.68 2.33
N THR A 21 2.18 -0.68 1.46
CA THR A 21 1.08 0.18 1.00
C THR A 21 0.37 -0.30 -0.27
N GLY A 22 0.18 -1.60 -0.46
CA GLY A 22 -0.52 -2.17 -1.63
C GLY A 22 0.32 -2.32 -2.91
N ASP A 23 -0.29 -2.90 -3.95
CA ASP A 23 0.35 -3.26 -5.23
C ASP A 23 1.53 -4.24 -5.07
N ILE A 24 1.28 -5.36 -4.40
CA ILE A 24 2.19 -6.50 -4.36
C ILE A 24 2.06 -7.32 -5.66
N VAL A 25 0.84 -7.39 -6.20
CA VAL A 25 0.49 -8.14 -7.42
C VAL A 25 0.76 -7.34 -8.70
N ASP A 26 0.79 -8.06 -9.83
CA ASP A 26 0.90 -7.58 -11.21
C ASP A 26 2.31 -7.12 -11.62
N ARG A 27 2.52 -6.95 -12.94
CA ARG A 27 3.78 -6.52 -13.57
C ARG A 27 4.99 -7.45 -13.37
N GLY A 28 4.86 -8.53 -12.59
CA GLY A 28 5.85 -9.59 -12.41
C GLY A 28 5.19 -10.95 -12.16
N PRO A 29 5.96 -12.05 -12.14
CA PRO A 29 5.45 -13.42 -12.00
C PRO A 29 5.39 -13.95 -10.55
N ASP A 30 5.85 -13.16 -9.58
CA ASP A 30 6.16 -13.64 -8.23
C ASP A 30 5.02 -13.46 -7.21
N THR A 31 3.78 -13.22 -7.67
CA THR A 31 2.64 -12.87 -6.80
C THR A 31 2.47 -13.86 -5.63
N ILE A 32 2.44 -15.16 -5.94
CA ILE A 32 2.26 -16.21 -4.92
C ILE A 32 3.38 -16.19 -3.89
N GLU A 33 4.63 -16.04 -4.32
CA GLU A 33 5.80 -16.06 -3.45
C GLU A 33 5.87 -14.79 -2.58
N LEU A 34 5.50 -13.63 -3.12
CA LEU A 34 5.42 -12.38 -2.37
C LEU A 34 4.36 -12.44 -1.27
N TYR A 35 3.17 -13.00 -1.54
CA TYR A 35 2.15 -13.15 -0.50
C TYR A 35 2.49 -14.23 0.53
N LYS A 36 3.13 -15.34 0.13
CA LYS A 36 3.69 -16.31 1.09
C LYS A 36 4.71 -15.65 2.01
N MET A 37 5.58 -14.79 1.45
CA MET A 37 6.54 -14.02 2.24
C MET A 37 5.84 -13.08 3.22
N MET A 38 4.84 -12.30 2.78
CA MET A 38 4.09 -11.41 3.67
C MET A 38 3.41 -12.18 4.81
N HIS A 39 2.75 -13.29 4.50
CA HIS A 39 2.11 -14.13 5.52
C HIS A 39 3.12 -14.71 6.52
N ARG A 40 4.28 -15.19 6.04
CA ARG A 40 5.37 -15.66 6.90
C ARG A 40 5.89 -14.55 7.81
N LEU A 41 6.12 -13.34 7.28
CA LEU A 41 6.61 -12.21 8.06
C LEU A 41 5.57 -11.72 9.06
N GLN A 42 4.28 -11.69 8.71
CA GLN A 42 3.18 -11.42 9.64
C GLN A 42 3.19 -12.39 10.82
N PHE A 43 3.32 -13.69 10.53
CA PHE A 43 3.42 -14.71 11.56
C PHE A 43 4.64 -14.47 12.45
N GLN A 44 5.84 -14.33 11.87
CA GLN A 44 7.10 -14.18 12.62
C GLN A 44 7.12 -12.90 13.47
N ALA A 45 6.65 -11.76 12.95
CA ALA A 45 6.65 -10.49 13.67
C ALA A 45 5.77 -10.52 14.92
N SER A 46 4.64 -11.26 14.87
CA SER A 46 3.72 -11.35 16.00
C SER A 46 4.34 -12.02 17.24
N TRP A 47 5.41 -12.80 17.09
CA TRP A 47 6.15 -13.42 18.20
C TRP A 47 7.12 -12.47 18.91
N THR A 48 7.49 -11.35 18.29
CA THR A 48 8.50 -10.41 18.83
C THR A 48 7.91 -9.06 19.22
N GLY A 49 6.57 -8.94 19.26
CA GLY A 49 5.86 -7.69 19.52
C GLY A 49 5.80 -6.73 18.33
N GLY A 50 6.32 -7.14 17.18
CA GLY A 50 6.23 -6.38 15.93
C GLY A 50 4.98 -6.70 15.14
N ALA A 51 4.82 -6.05 13.99
CA ALA A 51 3.71 -6.34 13.09
C ALA A 51 4.09 -6.10 11.63
N VAL A 52 3.45 -6.86 10.74
CA VAL A 52 3.45 -6.60 9.30
C VAL A 52 2.02 -6.28 8.88
N VAL A 53 1.83 -5.12 8.25
CA VAL A 53 0.53 -4.57 7.87
C VAL A 53 0.51 -4.37 6.36
N PRO A 54 0.19 -5.42 5.58
CA PRO A 54 -0.05 -5.26 4.16
C PRO A 54 -1.42 -4.61 3.93
N LEU A 55 -1.44 -3.57 3.11
CA LEU A 55 -2.65 -2.89 2.67
C LEU A 55 -3.00 -3.34 1.25
N LEU A 56 -4.27 -3.12 0.88
CA LEU A 56 -4.70 -3.26 -0.50
C LEU A 56 -4.29 -2.03 -1.31
N GLY A 57 -3.77 -2.29 -2.51
CA GLY A 57 -3.60 -1.32 -3.57
C GLY A 57 -4.67 -1.45 -4.64
N ASN A 58 -4.54 -0.67 -5.71
CA ASN A 58 -5.50 -0.75 -6.79
C ASN A 58 -5.34 -2.06 -7.58
N HIS A 59 -4.12 -2.60 -7.69
CA HIS A 59 -3.88 -3.84 -8.44
C HIS A 59 -4.52 -5.05 -7.76
N GLU A 60 -4.56 -5.11 -6.43
CA GLU A 60 -5.31 -6.15 -5.72
C GLU A 60 -6.80 -6.09 -6.01
N VAL A 61 -7.38 -4.89 -5.97
CA VAL A 61 -8.82 -4.70 -6.24
C VAL A 61 -9.15 -4.93 -7.72
N MET A 62 -8.25 -4.56 -8.63
CA MET A 62 -8.38 -4.88 -10.06
C MET A 62 -8.45 -6.39 -10.31
N ASN A 63 -7.59 -7.19 -9.68
CA ASN A 63 -7.67 -8.65 -9.80
C ASN A 63 -8.99 -9.20 -9.24
N MET A 64 -9.54 -8.60 -8.18
CA MET A 64 -10.87 -8.92 -7.64
C MET A 64 -12.05 -8.50 -8.54
N MET A 65 -11.81 -7.53 -9.42
CA MET A 65 -12.72 -7.05 -10.48
C MET A 65 -12.59 -7.83 -11.80
N GLU A 66 -11.71 -8.84 -11.83
CA GLU A 66 -11.30 -9.56 -13.05
C GLU A 66 -10.66 -8.65 -14.13
N ASP A 67 -10.03 -7.56 -13.69
CA ASP A 67 -9.25 -6.69 -14.56
C ASP A 67 -7.78 -7.12 -14.59
N TYR A 68 -7.42 -7.86 -15.65
CA TYR A 68 -6.09 -8.46 -15.80
C TYR A 68 -5.17 -7.71 -16.75
N ARG A 69 -5.47 -6.43 -17.07
CA ARG A 69 -4.68 -5.61 -18.02
C ARG A 69 -3.19 -5.52 -17.69
N TYR A 70 -2.79 -5.75 -16.44
CA TYR A 70 -1.41 -5.67 -15.97
C TYR A 70 -0.82 -7.00 -15.48
N VAL A 71 -1.58 -8.08 -15.59
CA VAL A 71 -1.14 -9.43 -15.23
C VAL A 71 -0.26 -9.98 -16.36
N THR A 72 0.87 -10.59 -16.01
CA THR A 72 1.76 -11.23 -16.99
C THR A 72 1.32 -12.66 -17.25
N GLU A 73 1.61 -13.21 -18.43
CA GLU A 73 1.31 -14.62 -18.73
C GLU A 73 1.98 -15.58 -17.74
N ASP A 74 3.19 -15.27 -17.30
CA ASP A 74 3.91 -16.11 -16.35
C ASP A 74 3.28 -16.08 -14.95
N ASP A 75 2.71 -14.93 -14.55
CA ASP A 75 1.91 -14.84 -13.33
C ASP A 75 0.54 -15.52 -13.47
N VAL A 76 0.05 -15.78 -14.68
CA VAL A 76 -1.13 -16.66 -14.88
C VAL A 76 -0.71 -18.12 -14.76
N LYS A 77 0.39 -18.50 -15.41
CA LYS A 77 0.94 -19.87 -15.35
C LYS A 77 1.32 -20.27 -13.92
N SER A 78 1.83 -19.35 -13.10
CA SER A 78 2.21 -19.63 -11.71
C SER A 78 1.02 -20.06 -10.84
N PHE A 79 -0.20 -19.66 -11.19
CA PHE A 79 -1.44 -20.09 -10.53
C PHE A 79 -1.97 -21.43 -11.08
N GLY A 80 -1.44 -21.93 -12.20
CA GLY A 80 -1.95 -23.10 -12.90
C GLY A 80 -2.85 -22.76 -14.10
N GLY A 81 -3.16 -21.49 -14.32
CA GLY A 81 -4.07 -21.04 -15.36
C GLY A 81 -4.89 -19.82 -14.93
N LEU A 82 -5.67 -19.27 -15.88
CA LEU A 82 -6.49 -18.08 -15.63
C LEU A 82 -7.65 -18.39 -14.67
N GLU A 83 -8.24 -19.57 -14.74
CA GLU A 83 -9.37 -19.96 -13.89
C GLU A 83 -8.92 -20.17 -12.44
N GLU A 84 -7.75 -20.77 -12.23
CA GLU A 84 -7.14 -20.90 -10.91
C GLU A 84 -6.77 -19.54 -10.32
N ARG A 85 -6.28 -18.61 -11.15
CA ARG A 85 -6.06 -17.22 -10.74
C ARG A 85 -7.37 -16.55 -10.34
N LYS A 86 -8.40 -16.61 -11.18
CA LYS A 86 -9.74 -16.06 -10.86
C LYS A 86 -10.25 -16.60 -9.53
N GLN A 87 -10.14 -17.90 -9.32
CA GLN A 87 -10.54 -18.53 -8.07
C GLN A 87 -9.74 -18.00 -6.87
N ALA A 88 -8.42 -17.81 -7.01
CA ALA A 88 -7.57 -17.26 -5.95
C ALA A 88 -7.91 -15.81 -5.56
N TRP A 89 -8.39 -15.00 -6.50
CA TRP A 89 -8.83 -13.61 -6.27
C TRP A 89 -10.35 -13.46 -6.04
N SER A 90 -11.08 -14.58 -6.07
CA SER A 90 -12.53 -14.62 -5.84
C SER A 90 -12.88 -14.30 -4.39
N ARG A 91 -14.18 -14.34 -4.07
CA ARG A 91 -14.67 -14.16 -2.69
C ARG A 91 -14.30 -15.33 -1.79
N GLU A 92 -14.12 -16.51 -2.36
CA GLU A 92 -13.66 -17.71 -1.65
C GLU A 92 -12.12 -17.83 -1.65
N GLY A 93 -11.43 -16.85 -2.24
CA GLY A 93 -9.97 -16.72 -2.20
C GLY A 93 -9.47 -16.31 -0.81
N THR A 94 -8.26 -16.74 -0.47
CA THR A 94 -7.99 -17.06 0.95
C THR A 94 -7.68 -15.88 1.87
N TYR A 95 -7.14 -14.72 1.44
CA TYR A 95 -6.72 -13.70 2.42
C TYR A 95 -6.80 -12.22 1.98
N LEU A 96 -7.06 -11.92 0.72
CA LEU A 96 -6.88 -10.54 0.22
C LEU A 96 -8.07 -9.64 0.50
N ARG A 97 -9.30 -10.14 0.43
CA ARG A 97 -10.51 -9.33 0.71
C ARG A 97 -10.64 -8.90 2.19
N THR A 98 -9.85 -9.52 3.08
CA THR A 98 -9.83 -9.15 4.50
C THR A 98 -8.80 -8.06 4.84
N LEU A 99 -7.82 -7.82 3.96
CA LEU A 99 -6.84 -6.75 4.14
C LEU A 99 -7.51 -5.38 4.17
N ASN A 100 -6.91 -4.45 4.90
CA ASN A 100 -7.40 -3.08 5.00
C ASN A 100 -6.90 -2.24 3.82
N ILE A 101 -7.65 -1.20 3.45
CA ILE A 101 -7.21 -0.20 2.46
C ILE A 101 -6.43 0.94 3.11
N THR A 102 -6.53 1.08 4.44
CA THR A 102 -5.86 2.11 5.23
C THR A 102 -5.38 1.57 6.58
N ALA A 103 -4.34 2.18 7.15
CA ALA A 103 -3.90 1.93 8.53
C ALA A 103 -3.52 3.25 9.22
N LEU A 104 -3.81 3.36 10.52
CA LEU A 104 -3.33 4.46 11.36
C LEU A 104 -2.39 3.88 12.41
N VAL A 105 -1.09 4.17 12.30
CA VAL A 105 -0.06 3.63 13.20
C VAL A 105 0.68 4.80 13.82
N ASN A 106 0.63 4.93 15.15
CA ASN A 106 1.31 5.99 15.90
C ASN A 106 1.08 7.40 15.32
N GLY A 107 -0.18 7.69 14.95
CA GLY A 107 -0.57 8.97 14.36
C GLY A 107 -0.16 9.15 12.90
N THR A 108 0.39 8.14 12.23
CA THR A 108 0.69 8.18 10.79
C THR A 108 -0.36 7.39 10.01
N LEU A 109 -1.00 8.05 9.05
CA LEU A 109 -1.97 7.45 8.14
C LEU A 109 -1.26 6.83 6.94
N PHE A 110 -1.53 5.55 6.65
CA PHE A 110 -1.00 4.80 5.52
C PHE A 110 -2.12 4.36 4.61
N LEU A 111 -1.92 4.48 3.30
CA LEU A 111 -2.83 3.99 2.27
C LEU A 111 -2.12 3.93 0.91
N HIS A 112 -2.75 3.33 -0.09
CA HIS A 112 -2.11 3.11 -1.37
C HIS A 112 -2.00 4.38 -2.24
N GLY A 113 -3.13 4.97 -2.67
CA GLY A 113 -3.14 6.15 -3.55
C GLY A 113 -3.05 7.46 -2.77
N GLY A 114 -3.96 7.65 -1.81
CA GLY A 114 -4.11 8.89 -1.04
C GLY A 114 -5.57 9.19 -0.78
N LEU A 115 -5.89 9.96 0.26
CA LEU A 115 -7.27 10.11 0.72
C LEU A 115 -7.78 11.49 0.35
N HIS A 116 -8.65 11.59 -0.65
CA HIS A 116 -9.35 12.85 -0.90
C HIS A 116 -10.35 13.15 0.25
N PRO A 117 -10.56 14.42 0.69
CA PRO A 117 -11.42 14.73 1.83
C PRO A 117 -12.87 14.25 1.69
N LYS A 118 -13.35 14.09 0.46
CA LYS A 118 -14.66 13.47 0.14
C LYS A 118 -14.82 12.06 0.73
N TRP A 119 -13.74 11.30 0.83
CA TRP A 119 -13.71 9.93 1.33
C TRP A 119 -13.20 9.82 2.76
N ALA A 120 -12.87 10.95 3.40
CA ALA A 120 -12.42 10.96 4.78
C ALA A 120 -13.62 10.72 5.72
N LEU A 121 -13.75 9.47 6.15
CA LEU A 121 -14.70 9.07 7.19
C LEU A 121 -14.14 9.35 8.59
N PRO A 122 -14.96 9.30 9.66
CA PRO A 122 -14.52 9.63 11.02
C PRO A 122 -13.37 8.78 11.57
N SER A 123 -13.11 7.60 11.00
CA SER A 123 -12.01 6.73 11.40
C SER A 123 -11.55 5.81 10.26
N VAL A 124 -10.32 5.31 10.35
CA VAL A 124 -9.78 4.33 9.38
C VAL A 124 -10.53 3.00 9.45
N GLU A 125 -11.06 2.61 10.62
CA GLU A 125 -11.86 1.41 10.81
C GLU A 125 -13.17 1.50 10.02
N THR A 126 -13.82 2.67 10.05
CA THR A 126 -15.06 2.91 9.30
C THR A 126 -14.81 2.80 7.80
N LEU A 127 -13.72 3.42 7.32
CA LEU A 127 -13.33 3.38 5.91
C LEU A 127 -12.97 1.95 5.45
N ASN A 128 -12.22 1.22 6.27
CA ASN A 128 -11.86 -0.17 6.02
C ASN A 128 -13.09 -1.09 6.04
N LEU A 129 -14.05 -0.86 6.94
CA LEU A 129 -15.29 -1.62 7.01
C LEU A 129 -16.15 -1.39 5.76
N GLU A 130 -16.29 -0.14 5.30
CA GLU A 130 -17.00 0.18 4.06
C GLU A 130 -16.36 -0.54 2.87
N ALA A 131 -15.04 -0.40 2.69
CA ALA A 131 -14.30 -1.08 1.62
C ALA A 131 -14.50 -2.60 1.68
N ARG A 132 -14.33 -3.20 2.86
CA ARG A 132 -14.50 -4.65 3.07
C ARG A 132 -15.93 -5.09 2.74
N ASN A 133 -16.95 -4.33 3.13
CA ASN A 133 -18.33 -4.65 2.80
C ASN A 133 -18.54 -4.69 1.29
N HIS A 134 -18.00 -3.72 0.54
CA HIS A 134 -18.05 -3.75 -0.93
C HIS A 134 -17.34 -5.00 -1.48
N LEU A 135 -16.10 -5.27 -1.05
CA LEU A 135 -15.32 -6.41 -1.52
C LEU A 135 -15.96 -7.75 -1.18
N LEU A 136 -16.63 -7.89 -0.03
CA LEU A 136 -17.23 -9.15 0.40
C LEU A 136 -18.65 -9.36 -0.10
N THR A 137 -19.34 -8.35 -0.64
CA THR A 137 -20.76 -8.48 -1.02
C THR A 137 -21.02 -8.34 -2.52
N LYS A 138 -20.14 -7.64 -3.25
CA LYS A 138 -20.32 -7.36 -4.68
C LYS A 138 -19.64 -8.40 -5.57
N THR A 139 -20.22 -8.62 -6.74
CA THR A 139 -19.63 -9.34 -7.86
C THR A 139 -18.50 -8.52 -8.49
N PRO A 140 -17.58 -9.15 -9.28
CA PRO A 140 -16.55 -8.42 -10.02
C PRO A 140 -17.11 -7.27 -10.88
N ALA A 141 -18.22 -7.49 -11.59
CA ALA A 141 -18.87 -6.47 -12.42
C ALA A 141 -19.44 -5.29 -11.59
N GLU A 142 -19.99 -5.55 -10.41
CA GLU A 142 -20.51 -4.50 -9.54
C GLU A 142 -19.41 -3.67 -8.89
N LEU A 143 -18.23 -4.25 -8.62
CA LEU A 143 -17.09 -3.54 -8.05
C LEU A 143 -16.64 -2.37 -8.92
N TRP A 144 -16.70 -2.51 -10.26
CA TRP A 144 -16.42 -1.42 -11.21
C TRP A 144 -17.24 -0.15 -10.98
N ASN A 145 -18.43 -0.28 -10.41
CA ASN A 145 -19.34 0.82 -10.16
C ASN A 145 -19.24 1.37 -8.73
N VAL A 146 -18.30 0.87 -7.91
CA VAL A 146 -18.08 1.35 -6.54
C VAL A 146 -17.23 2.62 -6.58
N PRO A 147 -17.76 3.79 -6.22
CA PRO A 147 -17.03 5.05 -6.29
C PRO A 147 -15.75 5.07 -5.43
N LEU A 148 -15.75 4.36 -4.29
CA LEU A 148 -14.59 4.21 -3.41
C LEU A 148 -13.38 3.58 -4.12
N PHE A 149 -13.60 2.75 -5.14
CA PHE A 149 -12.55 2.13 -5.95
C PHE A 149 -12.31 2.86 -7.28
N GLY A 150 -12.95 4.02 -7.47
CA GLY A 150 -12.76 4.89 -8.63
C GLY A 150 -11.54 5.80 -8.52
N GLY A 151 -11.33 6.64 -9.54
CA GLY A 151 -10.11 7.45 -9.69
C GLY A 151 -9.86 8.50 -8.61
N ASP A 152 -10.91 9.01 -7.96
CA ASP A 152 -10.79 9.91 -6.80
C ASP A 152 -10.77 9.15 -5.46
N GLY A 153 -10.89 7.83 -5.49
CA GLY A 153 -10.93 6.94 -4.33
C GLY A 153 -9.54 6.66 -3.73
N PRO A 154 -9.49 6.08 -2.51
CA PRO A 154 -8.25 5.93 -1.74
C PRO A 154 -7.14 5.12 -2.40
N LEU A 155 -7.51 4.24 -3.33
CA LEU A 155 -6.59 3.37 -4.06
C LEU A 155 -6.05 3.99 -5.35
N TRP A 156 -6.61 5.11 -5.82
CA TRP A 156 -6.24 5.69 -7.12
C TRP A 156 -5.86 7.17 -7.05
N TYR A 157 -6.26 7.88 -6.00
CA TYR A 157 -6.09 9.33 -5.94
C TYR A 157 -4.61 9.74 -5.97
N ARG A 158 -4.20 10.46 -7.03
CA ARG A 158 -2.80 10.89 -7.25
C ARG A 158 -2.49 12.32 -6.83
N GLY A 159 -3.47 13.07 -6.31
CA GLY A 159 -3.32 14.51 -6.07
C GLY A 159 -2.14 14.86 -5.17
N TYR A 160 -1.90 14.08 -4.12
CA TYR A 160 -0.74 14.26 -3.22
C TYR A 160 0.62 14.18 -3.93
N ALA A 161 0.73 13.40 -5.01
CA ALA A 161 1.95 13.26 -5.79
C ALA A 161 2.03 14.27 -6.95
N MET A 162 0.90 14.67 -7.52
CA MET A 162 0.85 15.38 -8.81
C MET A 162 0.39 16.86 -8.72
N ASP A 163 -0.43 17.22 -7.75
CA ASP A 163 -0.97 18.58 -7.64
C ASP A 163 0.06 19.56 -7.06
N GLY A 164 -0.21 20.86 -7.19
CA GLY A 164 0.61 21.94 -6.61
C GLY A 164 0.64 21.91 -5.08
N GLU A 165 1.74 22.40 -4.49
CA GLU A 165 2.01 22.30 -3.05
C GLU A 165 0.89 22.86 -2.18
N ASP A 166 0.36 24.06 -2.49
CA ASP A 166 -0.70 24.69 -1.72
C ASP A 166 -1.99 23.86 -1.70
N THR A 167 -2.36 23.28 -2.85
CA THR A 167 -3.52 22.38 -2.98
C THR A 167 -3.31 21.14 -2.13
N VAL A 168 -2.15 20.50 -2.27
CA VAL A 168 -1.82 19.28 -1.53
C VAL A 168 -1.87 19.52 -0.03
N CYS A 169 -1.29 20.61 0.46
CA CYS A 169 -1.27 20.88 1.90
C CYS A 169 -2.64 21.25 2.44
N SER A 170 -3.46 22.00 1.69
CA SER A 170 -4.85 22.28 2.08
C SER A 170 -5.70 21.02 2.15
N VAL A 171 -5.53 20.11 1.18
CA VAL A 171 -6.23 18.81 1.14
C VAL A 171 -5.74 17.91 2.29
N LEU A 172 -4.43 17.85 2.52
CA LEU A 172 -3.83 17.11 3.63
C LEU A 172 -4.38 17.56 4.99
N ASP A 173 -4.43 18.87 5.24
CA ASP A 173 -4.87 19.43 6.52
C ASP A 173 -6.29 18.99 6.87
N LYS A 174 -7.21 18.98 5.89
CA LYS A 174 -8.59 18.51 6.08
C LYS A 174 -8.62 17.04 6.50
N VAL A 175 -7.87 16.19 5.81
CA VAL A 175 -7.87 14.75 6.05
C VAL A 175 -7.26 14.42 7.41
N LEU A 176 -6.09 15.00 7.71
CA LEU A 176 -5.39 14.78 8.98
C LEU A 176 -6.23 15.27 10.16
N SER A 177 -6.95 16.38 9.99
CA SER A 177 -7.88 16.89 11.01
C SER A 177 -9.04 15.93 11.27
N ILE A 178 -9.70 15.41 10.21
CA ILE A 178 -10.82 14.47 10.33
C ILE A 178 -10.37 13.18 11.05
N LEU A 179 -9.24 12.61 10.63
CA LEU A 179 -8.73 11.33 11.15
C LEU A 179 -7.84 11.47 12.39
N LYS A 180 -7.61 12.70 12.88
CA LYS A 180 -6.72 13.02 14.01
C LYS A 180 -5.31 12.41 13.84
N ALA A 181 -4.77 12.51 12.63
CA ALA A 181 -3.45 12.01 12.26
C ALA A 181 -2.44 13.16 12.14
N ASN A 182 -1.15 12.85 12.28
CA ASN A 182 -0.05 13.81 12.23
C ASN A 182 0.55 13.93 10.83
N ARG A 183 0.55 12.82 10.07
CA ARG A 183 1.16 12.71 8.74
C ARG A 183 0.53 11.59 7.92
N MET A 184 0.80 11.60 6.62
CA MET A 184 0.31 10.61 5.65
C MET A 184 1.46 9.97 4.85
N VAL A 185 1.37 8.68 4.54
CA VAL A 185 2.31 7.92 3.72
C VAL A 185 1.54 7.16 2.65
N ILE A 186 1.94 7.33 1.38
CA ILE A 186 1.25 6.76 0.21
C ILE A 186 2.21 6.15 -0.81
N GLY A 187 1.73 5.22 -1.62
CA GLY A 187 2.43 4.63 -2.76
C GLY A 187 1.84 5.10 -4.10
N HIS A 188 1.52 4.14 -4.98
CA HIS A 188 0.74 4.25 -6.24
C HIS A 188 1.31 5.12 -7.37
N THR A 189 2.01 6.20 -7.05
CA THR A 189 2.58 7.14 -8.02
C THR A 189 4.09 7.04 -8.00
N PRO A 190 4.68 6.23 -8.90
CA PRO A 190 6.12 5.99 -8.93
C PRO A 190 6.93 7.29 -9.09
N GLN A 191 7.83 7.52 -8.15
CA GLN A 191 8.84 8.57 -8.22
C GLN A 191 9.99 8.08 -9.10
N ARG A 192 9.99 8.50 -10.37
CA ARG A 192 10.90 7.99 -11.42
C ARG A 192 12.38 8.32 -11.20
N ASP A 193 12.67 9.28 -10.33
CA ASP A 193 14.05 9.62 -9.94
C ASP A 193 14.58 8.71 -8.80
N GLY A 194 13.78 7.73 -8.36
CA GLY A 194 14.12 6.76 -7.34
C GLY A 194 14.12 7.32 -5.92
N ARG A 195 13.59 8.53 -5.69
CA ARG A 195 13.59 9.21 -4.38
C ARG A 195 12.20 9.28 -3.78
N ILE A 196 12.11 9.11 -2.46
CA ILE A 196 10.88 9.38 -1.72
C ILE A 196 10.57 10.87 -1.80
N LEU A 197 9.36 11.21 -2.23
CA LEU A 197 8.87 12.58 -2.28
C LEU A 197 8.31 12.96 -0.90
N SER A 198 8.85 14.00 -0.29
CA SER A 198 8.35 14.61 0.94
C SER A 198 7.70 15.96 0.62
N ARG A 199 6.50 16.20 1.12
CA ARG A 199 5.76 17.46 0.90
C ARG A 199 5.13 17.98 2.20
N CYS A 200 4.61 19.21 2.13
CA CYS A 200 3.91 19.88 3.23
C CYS A 200 4.74 19.93 4.52
N LYS A 201 6.03 20.23 4.35
CA LYS A 201 7.03 20.28 5.43
C LYS A 201 7.13 18.94 6.18
N GLY A 202 7.19 17.82 5.45
CA GLY A 202 7.35 16.49 6.02
C GLY A 202 6.08 15.89 6.62
N ARG A 203 4.91 16.29 6.12
CA ARG A 203 3.61 15.76 6.59
C ARG A 203 2.94 14.80 5.61
N VAL A 204 3.42 14.72 4.37
CA VAL A 204 3.03 13.66 3.43
C VAL A 204 4.23 13.13 2.67
N PHE A 205 4.28 11.80 2.52
CA PHE A 205 5.37 11.09 1.86
C PHE A 205 4.84 10.15 0.78
N VAL A 206 5.37 10.26 -0.44
CA VAL A 206 5.11 9.33 -1.55
C VAL A 206 6.30 8.38 -1.65
N ILE A 207 6.09 7.12 -1.28
CA ILE A 207 7.15 6.13 -1.04
C ILE A 207 7.33 5.13 -2.17
N ASP A 208 6.42 5.10 -3.15
CA ASP A 208 6.62 4.30 -4.35
C ASP A 208 7.69 4.95 -5.22
N VAL A 209 8.89 4.35 -5.21
CA VAL A 209 10.03 4.78 -6.04
C VAL A 209 10.20 3.93 -7.30
N GLY A 210 9.23 3.07 -7.61
CA GLY A 210 9.26 2.20 -8.79
C GLY A 210 10.10 0.93 -8.59
N ILE A 211 9.78 0.12 -7.57
CA ILE A 211 10.46 -1.17 -7.30
C ILE A 211 10.26 -2.20 -8.41
N SER A 212 9.13 -2.13 -9.12
CA SER A 212 8.93 -2.92 -10.33
C SER A 212 9.92 -2.49 -11.41
N ARG A 213 10.49 -3.47 -12.13
CA ARG A 213 11.41 -3.22 -13.25
C ARG A 213 10.77 -2.37 -14.36
N VAL A 214 9.44 -2.43 -14.50
CA VAL A 214 8.68 -1.60 -15.45
C VAL A 214 8.83 -0.11 -15.17
N TYR A 215 9.11 0.27 -13.92
CA TYR A 215 9.27 1.65 -13.46
C TYR A 215 10.71 2.04 -13.09
N GLY A 216 11.68 1.15 -13.34
CA GLY A 216 13.11 1.43 -13.13
C GLY A 216 13.78 0.51 -12.11
N GLY A 217 13.03 -0.22 -11.29
CA GLY A 217 13.59 -1.16 -10.33
C GLY A 217 14.30 -0.48 -9.15
N ASN A 218 13.93 0.75 -8.79
CA ASN A 218 14.52 1.43 -7.64
C ASN A 218 13.88 0.94 -6.34
N ALA A 219 14.66 0.89 -5.27
CA ALA A 219 14.16 0.54 -3.94
C ALA A 219 14.45 1.64 -2.93
N ALA A 220 13.51 1.88 -2.03
CA ALA A 220 13.64 2.75 -0.88
C ALA A 220 12.73 2.25 0.25
N ALA A 221 13.02 2.65 1.48
CA ALA A 221 12.10 2.48 2.61
C ALA A 221 12.03 3.79 3.41
N LEU A 222 10.85 4.04 4.00
CA LEU A 222 10.64 5.15 4.93
C LEU A 222 10.76 4.62 6.36
N GLU A 223 11.71 5.15 7.13
CA GLU A 223 11.83 4.89 8.57
C GLU A 223 11.19 6.04 9.34
N ILE A 224 10.30 5.71 10.30
CA ILE A 224 9.64 6.67 11.18
C ILE A 224 9.92 6.26 12.63
N VAL A 225 10.60 7.13 13.38
CA VAL A 225 10.85 6.95 14.82
C VAL A 225 10.45 8.23 15.56
N GLY A 226 9.24 8.20 16.13
CA GLY A 226 8.59 9.39 16.69
C GLY A 226 8.32 10.42 15.59
N ASP A 227 8.96 11.58 15.70
CA ASP A 227 8.86 12.66 14.70
C ASP A 227 9.96 12.62 13.64
N ARG A 228 11.00 11.80 13.84
CA ARG A 228 12.09 11.69 12.88
C ARG A 228 11.68 10.78 11.73
N VAL A 229 11.76 11.31 10.51
CA VAL A 229 11.45 10.58 9.29
C VAL A 229 12.69 10.53 8.38
N LYS A 230 13.06 9.33 7.91
CA LYS A 230 14.20 9.13 7.02
C LYS A 230 13.84 8.28 5.81
N ALA A 231 14.43 8.61 4.66
CA ALA A 231 14.51 7.69 3.53
C ALA A 231 15.78 6.84 3.62
N LEU A 232 15.62 5.54 3.49
CA LEU A 232 16.69 4.54 3.42
C LEU A 232 16.81 4.04 1.98
N TYR A 233 18.04 3.91 1.47
CA TYR A 233 18.32 3.43 0.11
C TYR A 233 19.27 2.23 0.11
N PRO A 234 19.24 1.35 -0.92
CA PRO A 234 20.11 0.16 -0.99
C PRO A 234 21.61 0.46 -0.95
N SER A 235 22.02 1.64 -1.40
CA SER A 235 23.42 2.11 -1.33
C SER A 235 23.92 2.38 0.09
N GLY A 236 23.07 2.24 1.11
CA GLY A 236 23.35 2.65 2.49
C GLY A 236 23.14 4.14 2.75
N LYS A 237 22.79 4.92 1.72
CA LYS A 237 22.44 6.34 1.88
C LYS A 237 21.19 6.47 2.75
N VAL A 238 21.25 7.41 3.69
CA VAL A 238 20.15 7.80 4.58
C VAL A 238 19.90 9.30 4.40
N VAL A 239 18.64 9.70 4.21
CA VAL A 239 18.24 11.11 4.04
C VAL A 239 17.18 11.47 5.07
N GLN A 240 17.44 12.49 5.89
CA GLN A 240 16.44 13.04 6.82
C GLN A 240 15.39 13.83 6.03
N LEU A 241 14.10 13.55 6.28
CA LEU A 241 12.97 14.17 5.58
C LEU A 241 12.09 15.05 6.48
N ALA A 242 12.04 14.76 7.78
CA ALA A 242 11.36 15.53 8.82
C ALA A 242 12.02 15.31 10.17
#